data_AF-A0A257VFG9-F1
#
_entry.id   AF-A0A257VFG9-F1
#
_cell.length_a   1.000
_cell.length_b   1.000
_cell.length_c   1.000
_cell.angle_alpha   90.00
_cell.angle_beta   90.00
_cell.angle_gamma   90.00
#
_symmetry.space_group_name_H-M   'P 1'
#
loop_
_entity.id
_entity.type
_entity.pdbx_description
1 polymer ?
#
loop_
_entity_poly.entity_id
_entity_poly.type
_entity_poly.pdbx_seq_one_letter_code
_entity_poly.pdbx_strand_id
1 'polypeptide(L)'
;MTYGRPLATYLTLQKIRAGGITDAAAKADAWLRHLKPISVVDAAAKSMATGSPEPILLAAQNADGGWGPYPGRPSEAFDTAVALLALHRHNPAAVARGRAYLAKTQQPAGGWPETTRPPGSLSYAQHISTSAWATMALLTTLDDPER
;
A
#
# COMPACT_ATOMS: atom_id res chain seq x y z
N MET A 1 -8.55 -13.30 -0.61
CA MET A 1 -7.88 -12.08 -0.11
C MET A 1 -6.63 -12.49 0.64
N THR A 2 -5.49 -12.60 -0.03
CA THR A 2 -4.18 -12.82 0.63
C THR A 2 -3.49 -11.48 0.79
N TYR A 3 -3.99 -10.66 1.70
CA TYR A 3 -3.19 -9.53 2.17
C TYR A 3 -2.07 -10.14 3.02
N GLY A 4 -0.83 -9.77 2.74
CA GLY A 4 0.30 -10.21 3.57
C GLY A 4 -0.01 -9.98 5.05
N ARG A 5 0.46 -10.89 5.91
CA ARG A 5 0.22 -10.85 7.36
C ARG A 5 0.37 -9.43 7.95
N PRO A 6 1.39 -8.62 7.58
CA PRO A 6 1.53 -7.27 8.10
C PRO A 6 0.38 -6.31 7.80
N LEU A 7 -0.09 -6.24 6.55
CA LEU A 7 -1.17 -5.33 6.18
C LEU A 7 -2.48 -5.71 6.87
N ALA A 8 -2.77 -7.01 6.96
CA ALA A 8 -3.93 -7.50 7.71
C ALA A 8 -3.84 -7.15 9.21
N THR A 9 -2.66 -7.32 9.82
CA THR A 9 -2.43 -6.92 11.21
C THR A 9 -2.61 -5.42 11.42
N TYR A 10 -2.11 -4.58 10.51
CA TYR A 10 -2.31 -3.12 10.58
C TYR A 10 -3.80 -2.74 10.51
N LEU A 11 -4.54 -3.26 9.53
CA LEU A 11 -5.98 -2.97 9.40
C LEU A 11 -6.76 -3.44 10.64
N THR A 12 -6.39 -4.60 11.18
CA THR A 12 -6.98 -5.14 12.41
C THR A 12 -6.67 -4.25 13.60
N LEU A 13 -5.42 -3.79 13.73
CA LEU A 13 -5.00 -2.86 14.78
C LEU A 13 -5.85 -1.58 14.78
N GLN A 14 -6.18 -1.03 13.62
CA GLN A 14 -7.06 0.15 13.52
C GLN A 14 -8.46 -0.13 14.08
N LYS A 15 -9.03 -1.30 13.79
CA LYS A 15 -10.36 -1.69 14.31
C LYS A 15 -10.34 -1.98 15.81
N ILE A 16 -9.31 -2.68 16.29
CA ILE A 16 -9.13 -3.00 17.72
C ILE A 16 -8.96 -1.71 18.53
N ARG A 17 -8.18 -0.74 18.03
CA ARG A 17 -8.04 0.59 18.64
C ARG A 17 -9.38 1.32 18.73
N ALA A 18 -10.14 1.37 17.64
CA ALA A 18 -11.45 2.00 17.61
C ALA A 18 -12.46 1.34 18.57
N GLY A 19 -12.32 0.03 18.82
CA GLY A 19 -13.12 -0.73 19.78
C GLY A 19 -12.64 -0.69 21.23
N GLY A 20 -11.54 0.03 21.54
CA GLY A 20 -11.03 0.17 22.91
C GLY A 20 -10.35 -1.08 23.51
N ILE A 21 -9.97 -2.06 22.68
CA ILE A 21 -9.31 -3.30 23.16
C ILE A 21 -7.79 -3.06 23.25
N THR A 22 -7.33 -2.51 24.38
CA THR A 22 -5.97 -1.96 24.54
C THR A 22 -4.85 -2.99 24.45
N ASP A 23 -4.98 -4.15 25.11
CA ASP A 23 -3.89 -5.12 25.23
C ASP A 23 -3.56 -5.78 23.88
N ALA A 24 -4.60 -6.14 23.11
CA ALA A 24 -4.44 -6.69 21.78
C ALA A 24 -3.85 -5.64 20.82
N ALA A 25 -4.28 -4.37 20.95
CA ALA A 25 -3.71 -3.28 20.16
C ALA A 25 -2.22 -3.07 20.46
N ALA A 26 -1.82 -3.08 21.73
CA ALA A 26 -0.43 -2.92 22.13
C ALA A 26 0.47 -4.04 21.57
N LYS A 27 0.01 -5.30 21.62
CA LYS A 27 0.75 -6.45 21.07
C LYS A 27 0.90 -6.36 19.55
N ALA A 28 -0.17 -5.99 18.83
CA ALA A 28 -0.14 -5.85 17.38
C ALA A 28 0.76 -4.68 16.93
N ASP A 29 0.68 -3.54 17.63
CA ASP A 29 1.55 -2.38 17.37
C ASP A 29 3.03 -2.72 17.62
N ALA A 30 3.35 -3.36 18.75
CA ALA A 30 4.70 -3.80 19.06
C ALA A 30 5.24 -4.76 17.99
N TRP A 31 4.43 -5.71 17.52
CA TRP A 31 4.84 -6.63 16.46
C TRP A 31 5.13 -5.91 15.14
N LEU A 32 4.28 -4.95 14.72
CA LEU A 32 4.50 -4.17 13.50
C LEU A 32 5.79 -3.33 13.58
N ARG A 33 6.08 -2.73 14.74
CA ARG A 33 7.31 -1.94 14.94
C ARG A 33 8.60 -2.77 14.80
N HIS A 34 8.57 -4.04 15.22
CA HIS A 34 9.72 -4.95 15.13
C HIS A 34 9.79 -5.72 13.81
N LEU A 35 8.82 -5.52 12.90
CA LEU A 35 8.82 -6.14 11.60
C LEU A 35 10.07 -5.72 10.81
N LYS A 36 10.75 -6.71 10.23
CA LYS A 36 11.81 -6.51 9.23
C LYS A 36 11.18 -6.61 7.85
N PRO A 37 10.85 -5.49 7.20
CA PRO A 37 10.12 -5.53 5.94
C PRO A 37 11.00 -6.10 4.84
N ILE A 38 10.46 -7.06 4.08
CA ILE A 38 11.11 -7.63 2.90
C ILE A 38 10.38 -7.24 1.62
N SER A 39 9.09 -6.95 1.70
CA SER A 39 8.25 -6.51 0.59
C SER A 39 7.77 -5.06 0.77
N VAL A 40 7.26 -4.47 -0.31
CA VAL A 40 6.62 -3.14 -0.27
C VAL A 40 5.41 -3.13 0.66
N VAL A 41 4.61 -4.19 0.67
CA VAL A 41 3.45 -4.32 1.55
C VAL A 41 3.85 -4.35 3.02
N ASP A 42 4.90 -5.09 3.38
CA ASP A 42 5.42 -5.14 4.76
C ASP A 42 5.89 -3.75 5.22
N ALA A 43 6.66 -3.09 4.35
CA ALA A 43 7.23 -1.78 4.61
C ALA A 43 6.15 -0.72 4.77
N ALA A 44 5.12 -0.75 3.93
CA ALA A 44 3.98 0.14 4.01
C ALA A 44 3.16 -0.10 5.29
N ALA A 45 2.87 -1.37 5.63
CA ALA A 45 2.16 -1.70 6.86
C ALA A 45 2.91 -1.19 8.11
N LYS A 46 4.23 -1.36 8.14
CA LYS A 46 5.08 -0.83 9.21
C LYS A 46 5.09 0.70 9.22
N SER A 47 5.25 1.33 8.05
CA SER A 47 5.28 2.80 7.94
C SER A 47 3.98 3.43 8.45
N MET A 48 2.84 2.86 8.08
CA MET A 48 1.53 3.33 8.54
C MET A 48 1.32 3.08 10.04
N ALA A 49 1.94 2.04 10.61
CA ALA A 49 1.86 1.75 12.05
C ALA A 49 2.75 2.70 12.88
N THR A 50 3.94 3.04 12.37
CA THR A 50 4.91 3.90 13.06
C THR A 50 4.69 5.39 12.81
N GLY A 51 4.02 5.75 11.71
CA GLY A 51 3.92 7.14 11.24
C GLY A 51 5.21 7.66 10.62
N SER A 52 6.14 6.76 10.23
CA SER A 52 7.42 7.10 9.63
C SER A 52 7.67 6.25 8.38
N PRO A 53 8.16 6.83 7.26
CA PRO A 53 8.39 6.07 6.04
C PRO A 53 9.56 5.09 6.19
N GLU A 54 9.32 3.81 5.87
CA GLU A 54 10.40 2.81 5.81
C GLU A 54 11.32 3.09 4.60
N PRO A 55 12.65 3.08 4.76
CA PRO A 55 13.61 3.42 3.68
C PRO A 55 13.44 2.62 2.39
N ILE A 56 13.04 1.35 2.52
CA ILE A 56 12.80 0.47 1.38
C ILE A 56 11.70 1.01 0.46
N LEU A 57 10.67 1.71 0.98
CA LEU A 57 9.63 2.31 0.13
C LEU A 57 10.19 3.42 -0.74
N LEU A 58 11.05 4.26 -0.18
CA LEU A 58 11.68 5.36 -0.90
C LEU A 58 12.63 4.84 -1.98
N ALA A 59 13.37 3.77 -1.68
CA ALA A 59 14.33 3.16 -2.61
C ALA A 59 13.67 2.28 -3.69
N ALA A 60 12.45 1.78 -3.46
CA ALA A 60 11.79 0.81 -4.33
C ALA A 60 10.90 1.42 -5.43
N GLN A 61 10.74 2.74 -5.48
CA GLN A 61 9.91 3.36 -6.53
C GLN A 61 10.60 3.20 -7.91
N ASN A 62 9.89 2.57 -8.84
CA ASN A 62 10.39 2.33 -10.19
C ASN A 62 10.39 3.62 -11.03
N ALA A 63 11.08 3.59 -12.18
CA ALA A 63 11.17 4.73 -13.10
C ALA A 63 9.79 5.19 -13.61
N ASP A 64 8.85 4.25 -13.81
CA ASP A 64 7.46 4.53 -14.21
C ASP A 64 6.60 5.17 -13.10
N GLY A 65 7.16 5.33 -11.89
CA GLY A 65 6.51 5.94 -10.74
C GLY A 65 5.77 4.95 -9.84
N GLY A 66 5.61 3.70 -10.25
CA GLY A 66 4.95 2.67 -9.45
C GLY A 66 5.90 1.92 -8.51
N TRP A 67 5.32 0.99 -7.77
CA TRP A 67 6.01 0.00 -6.95
C TRP A 67 5.56 -1.40 -7.34
N GLY A 68 6.51 -2.34 -7.31
CA GLY A 68 6.23 -3.77 -7.37
C GLY A 68 6.24 -4.42 -5.98
N PRO A 69 6.05 -5.74 -5.89
CA PRO A 69 6.00 -6.46 -4.61
C PRO A 69 7.32 -6.42 -3.83
N TYR A 70 8.43 -6.31 -4.54
CA TYR A 70 9.77 -6.19 -3.99
C TYR A 70 10.55 -5.12 -4.77
N PRO A 71 11.60 -4.51 -4.17
CA PRO A 71 12.47 -3.58 -4.88
C PRO A 71 12.97 -4.16 -6.22
N GLY A 72 12.89 -3.37 -7.28
CA GLY A 72 13.33 -3.75 -8.63
C GLY A 72 12.39 -4.71 -9.37
N ARG A 73 11.23 -5.06 -8.81
CA ARG A 73 10.20 -5.83 -9.53
C ARG A 73 9.28 -4.87 -10.30
N PRO A 74 8.68 -5.32 -11.42
CA PRO A 74 7.73 -4.51 -12.19
C PRO A 74 6.64 -3.92 -11.32
N SER A 75 6.23 -2.70 -11.64
CA SER A 75 5.18 -2.00 -10.90
C SER A 75 3.84 -2.72 -11.02
N GLU A 76 3.12 -2.78 -9.90
CA GLU A 76 1.79 -3.37 -9.80
C GLU A 76 0.85 -2.36 -9.12
N ALA A 77 -0.42 -2.32 -9.54
CA ALA A 77 -1.35 -1.31 -9.06
C ALA A 77 -1.62 -1.45 -7.55
N PHE A 78 -1.69 -2.68 -7.04
CA PHE A 78 -1.89 -2.95 -5.62
C PHE A 78 -0.71 -2.42 -4.77
N ASP A 79 0.52 -2.81 -5.10
CA ASP A 79 1.71 -2.40 -4.37
C ASP A 79 1.93 -0.88 -4.44
N THR A 80 1.67 -0.27 -5.60
CA THR A 80 1.69 1.19 -5.76
C THR A 80 0.66 1.86 -4.86
N ALA A 81 -0.57 1.36 -4.82
CA ALA A 81 -1.62 1.93 -3.97
C ALA A 81 -1.26 1.87 -2.48
N VAL A 82 -0.72 0.73 -2.01
CA VAL A 82 -0.33 0.56 -0.61
C VAL A 82 0.89 1.43 -0.25
N ALA A 83 1.86 1.59 -1.17
CA ALA A 83 2.98 2.51 -0.99
C ALA A 83 2.52 3.98 -0.89
N LEU A 84 1.55 4.39 -1.72
CA LEU A 84 0.96 5.74 -1.67
C LEU A 84 0.31 6.02 -0.31
N LEU A 85 -0.48 5.08 0.23
CA LEU A 85 -1.08 5.21 1.55
C LEU A 85 -0.04 5.37 2.67
N ALA A 86 1.10 4.68 2.56
CA ALA A 86 2.20 4.82 3.51
C ALA A 86 2.98 6.13 3.37
N LEU A 87 3.09 6.70 2.16
CA LEU A 87 3.98 7.83 1.86
C LEU A 87 3.27 9.19 1.73
N HIS A 88 1.93 9.24 1.69
CA HIS A 88 1.17 10.45 1.36
C HIS A 88 1.68 11.72 2.09
N ARG A 89 1.86 11.64 3.42
CA ARG A 89 2.31 12.77 4.26
C ARG A 89 3.83 12.97 4.34
N HIS A 90 4.61 12.16 3.66
CA HIS A 90 6.06 12.08 3.88
C HIS A 90 6.88 12.35 2.62
N ASN A 91 6.32 12.13 1.43
CA ASN A 91 7.05 12.35 0.19
C ASN A 91 6.12 12.75 -0.97
N PRO A 92 5.77 14.04 -1.07
CA PRO A 92 4.85 14.54 -2.11
C PRO A 92 5.32 14.22 -3.54
N ALA A 93 6.63 14.21 -3.79
CA ALA A 93 7.19 13.90 -5.11
C ALA A 93 6.98 12.42 -5.50
N ALA A 94 7.29 11.50 -4.59
CA ALA A 94 7.04 10.07 -4.80
C ALA A 94 5.53 9.80 -4.97
N VAL A 95 4.70 10.48 -4.17
CA VAL A 95 3.24 10.39 -4.24
C VAL A 95 2.71 10.85 -5.59
N ALA A 96 3.15 12.01 -6.09
CA ALA A 96 2.74 12.51 -7.40
C ALA A 96 3.06 11.52 -8.53
N ARG A 97 4.25 10.91 -8.50
CA ARG A 97 4.66 9.89 -9.48
C ARG A 97 3.83 8.60 -9.38
N GLY A 98 3.55 8.11 -8.17
CA GLY A 98 2.70 6.93 -7.97
C GLY A 98 1.25 7.15 -8.39
N ARG A 99 0.71 8.35 -8.14
CA ARG A 99 -0.60 8.75 -8.65
C ARG A 99 -0.65 8.78 -10.17
N ALA A 100 0.38 9.33 -10.82
CA ALA A 100 0.49 9.33 -12.26
C ALA A 100 0.56 7.91 -12.84
N TYR A 101 1.29 7.00 -12.19
CA TYR A 101 1.30 5.57 -12.54
C TYR A 101 -0.11 4.95 -12.46
N LEU A 102 -0.83 5.14 -11.36
CA LEU A 102 -2.18 4.59 -11.21
C LEU A 102 -3.14 5.17 -12.26
N ALA A 103 -3.12 6.48 -12.50
CA ALA A 103 -3.95 7.11 -13.53
C ALA A 103 -3.65 6.56 -14.93
N LYS A 104 -2.37 6.38 -15.27
CA LYS A 104 -1.93 5.82 -16.55
C LYS A 104 -2.32 4.35 -16.74
N THR A 105 -2.40 3.58 -15.66
CA THR A 105 -2.64 2.13 -15.70
C THR A 105 -4.08 1.73 -15.43
N GLN A 106 -4.97 2.71 -15.22
CA GLN A 106 -6.40 2.47 -15.15
C GLN A 106 -6.91 1.94 -16.49
N GLN A 107 -7.69 0.86 -16.44
CA GLN A 107 -8.28 0.24 -17.62
C GLN A 107 -9.45 1.08 -18.15
N PRO A 108 -9.87 0.94 -19.43
CA PRO A 108 -10.99 1.68 -19.99
C PRO A 108 -12.31 1.53 -19.21
N ALA A 109 -12.51 0.39 -18.54
CA ALA A 109 -13.65 0.13 -17.67
C ALA A 109 -13.56 0.81 -16.28
N GLY A 110 -12.47 1.53 -15.99
CA GLY A 110 -12.25 2.26 -14.74
C GLY A 110 -11.54 1.48 -13.63
N GLY A 111 -11.37 0.16 -13.77
CA GLY A 111 -10.65 -0.68 -12.82
C GLY A 111 -9.13 -0.73 -13.03
N TRP A 112 -8.44 -1.49 -12.18
CA TRP A 112 -7.01 -1.80 -12.33
C TRP A 112 -6.80 -3.30 -12.52
N PRO A 113 -5.74 -3.69 -13.26
CA PRO A 113 -5.44 -5.10 -13.49
C PRO A 113 -5.18 -5.84 -12.17
N GLU A 114 -5.46 -7.14 -12.20
CA GLU A 114 -5.28 -8.02 -11.04
C GLU A 114 -3.79 -8.18 -10.70
N THR A 115 -3.50 -8.40 -9.43
CA THR A 115 -2.15 -8.63 -8.94
C THR A 115 -1.96 -10.10 -8.56
N THR A 116 -1.91 -10.96 -9.58
CA THR A 116 -1.88 -12.43 -9.40
C THR A 116 -0.47 -12.98 -9.23
N ARG A 117 -0.40 -14.20 -8.70
CA ARG A 117 0.83 -15.03 -8.69
C ARG A 117 0.47 -16.39 -9.30
N PRO A 118 0.97 -16.75 -10.50
CA PRO A 118 1.87 -15.96 -11.35
C PRO A 118 1.22 -14.67 -11.91
N PRO A 119 2.01 -13.65 -12.30
CA PRO A 119 1.48 -12.41 -12.88
C PRO A 119 0.68 -12.65 -14.17
N GLY A 120 -0.30 -11.79 -14.44
CA GLY A 120 -1.09 -11.81 -15.68
C GLY A 120 -2.18 -12.89 -15.74
N SER A 121 -2.48 -13.56 -14.63
CA SER A 121 -3.62 -14.48 -14.53
C SER A 121 -4.90 -13.69 -14.27
N LEU A 122 -6.05 -14.29 -14.57
CA LEU A 122 -7.36 -13.69 -14.30
C LEU A 122 -7.87 -14.07 -12.90
N SER A 123 -8.35 -13.10 -12.14
CA SER A 123 -8.90 -13.27 -10.80
C SER A 123 -9.86 -12.14 -10.44
N TYR A 124 -11.15 -12.35 -10.65
CA TYR A 124 -12.19 -11.36 -10.34
C TYR A 124 -12.07 -10.76 -8.92
N ALA A 125 -11.79 -11.60 -7.91
CA ALA A 125 -11.62 -11.16 -6.53
C ALA A 125 -10.42 -10.21 -6.34
N GLN A 126 -9.33 -10.44 -7.07
CA GLN A 126 -8.20 -9.52 -7.05
C GLN A 126 -8.44 -8.27 -7.87
N HIS A 127 -9.20 -8.34 -8.96
CA HIS A 127 -9.55 -7.18 -9.78
C HIS A 127 -10.30 -6.15 -8.95
N ILE A 128 -11.38 -6.58 -8.28
CA ILE A 128 -12.20 -5.72 -7.43
C ILE A 128 -11.39 -5.19 -6.24
N SER A 129 -10.55 -6.05 -5.63
CA SER A 129 -9.70 -5.66 -4.51
C SER A 129 -8.68 -4.60 -4.92
N THR A 130 -7.93 -4.85 -5.99
CA THR A 130 -6.90 -3.93 -6.49
C THR A 130 -7.50 -2.58 -6.86
N SER A 131 -8.66 -2.59 -7.51
CA SER A 131 -9.38 -1.36 -7.86
C SER A 131 -9.83 -0.57 -6.63
N ALA A 132 -10.30 -1.25 -5.58
CA ALA A 132 -10.66 -0.60 -4.32
C ALA A 132 -9.44 0.06 -3.63
N TRP A 133 -8.30 -0.64 -3.58
CA TRP A 133 -7.06 -0.08 -3.02
C TRP A 133 -6.54 1.11 -3.83
N ALA A 134 -6.51 1.01 -5.15
CA ALA A 134 -6.09 2.11 -6.03
C ALA A 134 -6.99 3.34 -5.84
N THR A 135 -8.31 3.15 -5.79
CA THR A 135 -9.27 4.23 -5.55
C THR A 135 -9.05 4.88 -4.18
N MET A 136 -8.91 4.08 -3.12
CA MET A 136 -8.65 4.58 -1.77
C MET A 136 -7.34 5.37 -1.70
N ALA A 137 -6.28 4.89 -2.35
CA ALA A 137 -5.00 5.59 -2.40
C ALA A 137 -5.11 6.93 -3.15
N LEU A 138 -5.80 6.96 -4.29
CA LEU A 138 -6.04 8.20 -5.05
C LEU A 138 -6.84 9.23 -4.24
N LEU A 139 -7.89 8.80 -3.54
CA LEU A 139 -8.69 9.67 -2.66
C LEU A 139 -7.86 10.20 -1.48
N THR A 140 -7.17 9.31 -0.77
CA THR A 140 -6.35 9.69 0.40
C THR A 140 -5.23 10.67 0.05
N THR A 141 -4.72 10.61 -1.20
CA THR A 141 -3.63 11.48 -1.69
C THR A 141 -4.13 12.69 -2.49
N LEU A 142 -5.45 12.87 -2.61
CA LEU A 142 -6.06 14.10 -3.14
C LEU A 142 -6.16 15.18 -2.06
N ASP A 143 -6.47 14.77 -0.84
CA ASP A 143 -6.80 15.65 0.29
C ASP A 143 -5.58 16.11 1.10
N ASP A 144 -4.36 16.00 0.57
CA ASP A 144 -3.17 16.45 1.30
C ASP A 144 -3.10 17.99 1.28
N PRO A 145 -3.27 18.66 2.43
CA PRO A 145 -3.43 20.12 2.49
C PRO A 145 -2.14 20.92 2.21
N GLU A 146 -1.01 20.26 2.01
CA GLU A 146 0.26 20.89 1.64
C GLU A 146 0.51 20.93 0.11
N ARG A 147 -0.56 20.84 -0.69
CA ARG A 147 -0.53 21.17 -2.12
C ARG A 147 -0.67 22.66 -2.40
#